data_AF-A0A1U7HGY8-F1
#
_entry.id   AF-A0A1U7HGY8-F1
#
_cell.length_a   1.000
_cell.length_b   1.000
_cell.length_c   1.000
_cell.angle_alpha   90.00
_cell.angle_beta   90.00
_cell.angle_gamma   90.00
#
_symmetry.space_group_name_H-M   'P 1'
#
loop_
_entity.id
_entity.type
_entity.pdbx_description
1 polymer ?
#
loop_
_entity_poly.entity_id
_entity_poly.type
_entity_poly.pdbx_seq_one_letter_code
_entity_poly.pdbx_strand_id
1 'polypeptide(L)'
;MLRGAVGNDNLNGGDGSDILSSSAVSAIFGDDDPYDGGDFSSDILYGGDGNDTYIIAESRDVINETVNGGIDPVIAHRSYTLGNNLENLTLAEPQYSSGNFRITGNGLNNRIVGNSKRNVLQGQAGNDSLNGGAGDDTLSFGVIDRRLDGSSGTDTLTVEY
;
A
#
# COMPACT_ATOMS: atom_id res chain seq x y z
N MET A 1 -17.24 3.47 -7.21
CA MET A 1 -16.41 3.90 -6.06
C MET A 1 -17.17 3.69 -4.76
N LEU A 2 -16.65 2.82 -3.91
CA LEU A 2 -17.13 2.52 -2.57
C LEU A 2 -16.18 3.16 -1.54
N ARG A 3 -16.73 3.61 -0.41
CA ARG A 3 -15.99 4.19 0.70
C ARG A 3 -16.48 3.60 2.02
N GLY A 4 -15.57 3.31 2.93
CA GLY A 4 -15.93 3.01 4.31
C GLY A 4 -16.42 4.27 5.01
N ALA A 5 -17.27 4.04 6.00
CA ALA A 5 -17.79 5.01 6.93
C ALA A 5 -16.89 5.02 8.18
N VAL A 6 -17.50 5.28 9.35
CA VAL A 6 -16.84 5.11 10.64
C VAL A 6 -17.16 3.73 11.17
N GLY A 7 -16.16 3.01 11.67
CA GLY A 7 -16.23 1.63 12.12
C GLY A 7 -15.70 0.64 11.08
N ASN A 8 -15.67 -0.64 11.46
CA ASN A 8 -15.19 -1.69 10.56
C ASN A 8 -16.20 -1.98 9.46
N ASP A 9 -15.78 -1.78 8.21
CA ASP A 9 -16.60 -1.98 7.01
C ASP A 9 -16.18 -3.19 6.19
N ASN A 10 -17.15 -3.73 5.45
CA ASN A 10 -16.92 -4.69 4.36
C ASN A 10 -17.33 -4.03 3.06
N LEU A 11 -16.34 -3.67 2.23
CA LEU A 11 -16.58 -3.05 0.93
C LEU A 11 -16.51 -4.11 -0.16
N ASN A 12 -17.56 -4.26 -0.97
CA ASN A 12 -17.60 -5.25 -2.05
C ASN A 12 -17.88 -4.56 -3.40
N GLY A 13 -16.90 -4.55 -4.31
CA GLY A 13 -17.00 -4.00 -5.66
C GLY A 13 -17.88 -4.86 -6.56
N GLY A 14 -17.63 -6.16 -6.57
CA GLY A 14 -18.39 -7.14 -7.35
C GLY A 14 -17.78 -7.34 -8.73
N ASP A 15 -18.60 -7.24 -9.78
CA ASP A 15 -18.11 -7.39 -11.15
C ASP A 15 -17.68 -6.03 -11.71
N GLY A 16 -16.55 -6.00 -12.42
CA GLY A 16 -16.02 -4.84 -13.11
C GLY A 16 -14.95 -4.10 -12.33
N SER A 17 -14.36 -3.08 -12.95
CA SER A 17 -13.34 -2.24 -12.32
C SER A 17 -13.96 -1.24 -11.35
N ASP A 18 -13.63 -1.39 -10.07
CA ASP A 18 -14.06 -0.55 -8.97
C ASP A 18 -12.94 0.28 -8.35
N ILE A 19 -13.36 1.22 -7.50
CA ILE A 19 -12.47 1.96 -6.61
C ILE A 19 -13.00 1.77 -5.21
N LEU A 20 -12.22 1.14 -4.34
CA LEU A 20 -12.58 0.86 -2.96
C LEU A 20 -11.64 1.63 -2.04
N SER A 21 -12.20 2.42 -1.12
CA SER A 21 -11.45 3.23 -0.16
C SER A 21 -11.86 2.84 1.24
N SER A 22 -10.93 2.37 2.07
CA SER A 22 -11.25 1.93 3.44
C SER A 22 -11.82 3.09 4.27
N SER A 23 -11.32 4.30 4.08
CA SER A 23 -11.87 5.47 4.77
C SER A 23 -12.69 6.42 3.89
N ALA A 24 -13.51 7.26 4.53
CA ALA A 24 -14.04 8.46 3.89
C ALA A 24 -12.88 9.35 3.44
N VAL A 25 -12.90 9.86 2.20
CA VAL A 25 -11.74 10.60 1.65
C VAL A 25 -11.38 11.87 2.43
N SER A 26 -12.31 12.42 3.22
CA SER A 26 -12.01 13.51 4.15
C SER A 26 -11.08 13.10 5.30
N ALA A 27 -11.12 11.85 5.78
CA ALA A 27 -10.22 11.35 6.81
C ALA A 27 -8.85 10.90 6.27
N ILE A 28 -8.76 10.65 4.96
CA ILE A 28 -7.48 10.38 4.26
C ILE A 28 -6.64 11.67 4.11
N PHE A 29 -7.30 12.83 4.09
CA PHE A 29 -6.67 14.13 3.84
C PHE A 29 -7.06 15.16 4.91
N GLY A 30 -6.61 14.92 6.14
CA GLY A 30 -6.47 15.94 7.16
C GLY A 30 -7.77 16.37 7.83
N ASP A 31 -7.89 15.99 9.10
CA ASP A 31 -7.82 17.07 10.07
C ASP A 31 -6.58 16.89 10.97
N ASP A 32 -6.09 18.03 11.46
CA ASP A 32 -4.94 18.15 12.37
C ASP A 32 -5.33 17.81 13.83
N ASP A 33 -6.39 17.04 14.06
CA ASP A 33 -6.78 16.64 15.40
C ASP A 33 -6.20 15.25 15.74
N PRO A 34 -5.21 15.16 16.65
CA PRO A 34 -4.84 13.87 17.24
C PRO A 34 -6.00 13.15 17.97
N TYR A 35 -7.19 13.76 18.03
CA TYR A 35 -8.45 13.23 18.55
C TYR A 35 -9.62 13.17 17.54
N ASP A 36 -9.46 13.47 16.23
CA ASP A 36 -10.57 13.25 15.27
C ASP A 36 -10.89 11.79 15.05
N GLY A 37 -9.97 10.90 15.48
CA GLY A 37 -10.16 9.48 15.33
C GLY A 37 -10.40 9.12 13.87
N GLY A 38 -9.56 9.64 12.96
CA GLY A 38 -9.35 9.01 11.65
C GLY A 38 -9.44 7.51 11.84
N ASP A 39 -10.40 6.89 11.15
CA ASP A 39 -11.03 5.67 11.63
C ASP A 39 -9.98 4.58 11.86
N PHE A 40 -9.67 4.29 13.12
CA PHE A 40 -8.73 3.21 13.51
C PHE A 40 -9.37 1.82 13.33
N SER A 41 -10.45 1.76 12.57
CA SER A 41 -11.15 0.56 12.15
C SER A 41 -10.22 -0.36 11.38
N SER A 42 -10.75 -1.55 11.14
CA SER A 42 -10.11 -2.54 10.30
C SER A 42 -11.14 -2.94 9.27
N ASP A 43 -10.96 -2.42 8.06
CA ASP A 43 -11.88 -2.65 6.96
C ASP A 43 -11.43 -3.83 6.12
N ILE A 44 -12.40 -4.48 5.47
CA ILE A 44 -12.13 -5.55 4.51
C ILE A 44 -12.67 -5.13 3.15
N LEU A 45 -11.76 -5.07 2.17
CA LEU A 45 -12.06 -4.66 0.80
C LEU A 45 -12.03 -5.90 -0.10
N TYR A 46 -13.13 -6.14 -0.80
CA TYR A 46 -13.31 -7.20 -1.79
C TYR A 46 -13.55 -6.53 -3.13
N GLY A 47 -12.55 -6.50 -4.02
CA GLY A 47 -12.69 -5.92 -5.35
C GLY A 47 -13.61 -6.76 -6.22
N GLY A 48 -13.21 -8.01 -6.46
CA GLY A 48 -14.01 -8.99 -7.19
C GLY A 48 -13.37 -9.29 -8.54
N ASP A 49 -14.16 -9.25 -9.61
CA ASP A 49 -13.67 -9.48 -10.98
C ASP A 49 -13.34 -8.13 -11.63
N GLY A 50 -12.15 -7.95 -12.19
CA GLY A 50 -11.76 -6.73 -12.90
C GLY A 50 -10.54 -6.05 -12.28
N ASN A 51 -10.06 -4.99 -12.94
CA ASN A 51 -8.93 -4.23 -12.40
C ASN A 51 -9.45 -3.17 -11.43
N ASP A 52 -9.35 -3.45 -10.15
CA ASP A 52 -9.80 -2.63 -9.03
C ASP A 52 -8.70 -1.72 -8.51
N THR A 53 -9.08 -0.60 -7.91
CA THR A 53 -8.14 0.29 -7.20
C THR A 53 -8.50 0.34 -5.72
N TYR A 54 -7.54 -0.08 -4.89
CA TYR A 54 -7.68 -0.08 -3.44
C TYR A 54 -6.97 1.12 -2.82
N ILE A 55 -7.67 1.90 -2.02
CA ILE A 55 -7.12 3.03 -1.26
C ILE A 55 -7.19 2.65 0.22
N ILE A 56 -6.01 2.47 0.83
CA ILE A 56 -5.86 2.00 2.19
C ILE A 56 -5.45 3.16 3.10
N ALA A 57 -6.32 3.47 4.06
CA ALA A 57 -6.11 4.50 5.07
C ALA A 57 -5.32 3.97 6.28
N GLU A 58 -5.54 2.72 6.69
CA GLU A 58 -4.96 2.17 7.91
C GLU A 58 -4.16 0.89 7.68
N SER A 59 -3.13 0.68 8.51
CA SER A 59 -2.27 -0.51 8.42
C SER A 59 -2.97 -1.84 8.76
N ARG A 60 -4.20 -1.77 9.31
CA ARG A 60 -5.00 -2.93 9.71
C ARG A 60 -6.05 -3.32 8.69
N ASP A 61 -6.25 -2.49 7.67
CA ASP A 61 -7.17 -2.81 6.58
C ASP A 61 -6.66 -4.04 5.83
N VAL A 62 -7.59 -4.81 5.28
CA VAL A 62 -7.29 -6.03 4.56
C VAL A 62 -7.96 -6.00 3.20
N ILE A 63 -7.18 -6.27 2.16
CA ILE A 63 -7.72 -6.53 0.83
C ILE A 63 -7.80 -8.05 0.66
N ASN A 64 -8.96 -8.53 0.23
CA ASN A 64 -9.19 -9.93 -0.11
C ASN A 64 -9.41 -10.06 -1.62
N GLU A 65 -8.30 -10.25 -2.34
CA GLU A 65 -8.26 -10.34 -3.80
C GLU A 65 -8.40 -11.80 -4.27
N THR A 66 -9.11 -11.98 -5.39
CA THR A 66 -9.31 -13.29 -6.01
C THR A 66 -8.09 -13.68 -6.87
N VAL A 67 -7.87 -14.98 -7.09
CA VAL A 67 -6.68 -15.50 -7.80
C VAL A 67 -6.62 -15.07 -9.28
N ASN A 68 -7.67 -14.48 -9.84
CA ASN A 68 -7.71 -13.93 -11.19
C ASN A 68 -8.51 -12.62 -11.28
N GLY A 69 -8.53 -11.82 -10.20
CA GLY A 69 -9.32 -10.59 -10.14
C GLY A 69 -8.83 -9.57 -11.16
N GLY A 70 -7.53 -9.33 -11.22
CA GLY A 70 -6.97 -8.39 -12.16
C GLY A 70 -5.51 -8.09 -11.88
N ILE A 71 -5.10 -6.90 -12.29
CA ILE A 71 -3.84 -6.27 -11.87
C ILE A 71 -4.23 -4.99 -11.14
N ASP A 72 -4.25 -5.08 -9.81
CA ASP A 72 -4.96 -4.10 -8.98
C ASP A 72 -3.98 -3.16 -8.28
N PRO A 73 -4.07 -1.83 -8.48
CA PRO A 73 -3.27 -0.88 -7.73
C PRO A 73 -3.74 -0.76 -6.28
N VAL A 74 -2.80 -0.87 -5.35
CA VAL A 74 -2.98 -0.57 -3.93
C VAL A 74 -2.27 0.74 -3.62
N ILE A 75 -3.03 1.74 -3.18
CA ILE A 75 -2.54 3.05 -2.76
C ILE A 75 -2.67 3.11 -1.24
N ALA A 76 -1.56 3.01 -0.52
CA ALA A 76 -1.54 3.07 0.93
C ALA A 76 -1.16 4.47 1.44
N HIS A 77 -1.84 4.95 2.48
CA HIS A 77 -1.52 6.21 3.16
C HIS A 77 -0.73 6.01 4.46
N ARG A 78 -0.60 4.75 4.91
CA ARG A 78 0.21 4.32 6.04
C ARG A 78 1.06 3.12 5.66
N SER A 79 1.87 2.64 6.61
CA SER A 79 2.58 1.37 6.47
C SER A 79 1.60 0.24 6.14
N TYR A 80 1.95 -0.61 5.18
CA TYR A 80 1.06 -1.65 4.68
C TYR A 80 1.83 -2.88 4.20
N THR A 81 1.19 -4.05 4.28
CA THR A 81 1.72 -5.31 3.76
C THR A 81 0.71 -5.87 2.75
N LEU A 82 1.18 -6.20 1.54
CA LEU A 82 0.31 -6.80 0.54
C LEU A 82 -0.19 -8.17 1.01
N GLY A 83 -1.51 -8.36 0.88
CA GLY A 83 -2.13 -9.68 0.96
C GLY A 83 -1.78 -10.53 -0.25
N ASN A 84 -2.33 -11.74 -0.33
CA ASN A 84 -2.16 -12.60 -1.51
C ASN A 84 -2.79 -11.97 -2.76
N ASN A 85 -2.29 -12.35 -3.94
CA ASN A 85 -2.82 -11.95 -5.26
C ASN A 85 -2.77 -10.43 -5.55
N LEU A 86 -1.95 -9.68 -4.82
CA LEU A 86 -1.74 -8.25 -5.04
C LEU A 86 -0.28 -8.01 -5.42
N GLU A 87 -0.05 -7.18 -6.44
CA GLU A 87 1.31 -6.95 -6.94
C GLU A 87 1.75 -5.49 -6.95
N ASN A 88 0.83 -4.51 -6.94
CA ASN A 88 1.17 -3.11 -7.17
C ASN A 88 0.89 -2.24 -5.94
N LEU A 89 1.91 -2.00 -5.11
CA LEU A 89 1.80 -1.13 -3.94
C LEU A 89 2.46 0.22 -4.20
N THR A 90 1.71 1.30 -4.04
CA THR A 90 2.23 2.68 -4.03
C THR A 90 1.89 3.33 -2.70
N LEU A 91 2.90 3.90 -2.05
CA LEU A 91 2.70 4.72 -0.87
C LEU A 91 2.35 6.15 -1.32
N ALA A 92 1.20 6.66 -0.88
CA ALA A 92 0.77 8.01 -1.18
C ALA A 92 1.68 9.05 -0.50
N GLU A 93 1.74 10.24 -1.09
CA GLU A 93 2.44 11.37 -0.49
C GLU A 93 1.76 11.78 0.81
N PRO A 94 2.48 11.79 1.95
CA PRO A 94 1.89 12.13 3.23
C PRO A 94 1.79 13.64 3.33
N GLN A 95 0.59 14.15 3.58
CA GLN A 95 0.36 15.59 3.69
C GLN A 95 0.93 16.18 4.98
N TYR A 96 0.86 15.43 6.09
CA TYR A 96 1.21 15.95 7.43
C TYR A 96 2.14 15.04 8.25
N SER A 97 2.37 13.79 7.83
CA SER A 97 3.20 12.84 8.58
C SER A 97 4.68 13.02 8.25
N SER A 98 5.49 13.14 9.30
CA SER A 98 6.96 13.08 9.26
C SER A 98 7.51 11.68 9.59
N GLY A 99 6.62 10.67 9.67
CA GLY A 99 6.97 9.32 10.07
C GLY A 99 7.75 8.53 9.00
N ASN A 100 8.41 7.47 9.45
CA ASN A 100 8.97 6.45 8.57
C ASN A 100 7.85 5.48 8.21
N PHE A 101 7.74 5.13 6.94
CA PHE A 101 6.71 4.21 6.46
C PHE A 101 7.34 2.88 6.07
N ARG A 102 6.66 1.79 6.39
CA ARG A 102 7.07 0.44 6.00
C ARG A 102 6.06 -0.13 5.03
N ILE A 103 6.53 -0.52 3.85
CA ILE A 103 5.73 -1.19 2.85
C ILE A 103 6.36 -2.54 2.52
N THR A 104 5.55 -3.59 2.58
CA THR A 104 6.00 -4.97 2.42
C THR A 104 5.20 -5.64 1.31
N GLY A 105 5.89 -6.30 0.39
CA GLY A 105 5.32 -7.16 -0.64
C GLY A 105 4.82 -8.49 -0.07
N ASN A 106 4.75 -9.49 -0.93
CA ASN A 106 4.31 -10.86 -0.63
C ASN A 106 5.20 -11.86 -1.40
N GLY A 107 4.73 -13.09 -1.63
CA GLY A 107 5.50 -14.11 -2.36
C GLY A 107 5.42 -14.04 -3.89
N LEU A 108 4.82 -12.98 -4.45
CA LEU A 108 4.64 -12.75 -5.89
C LEU A 108 5.67 -11.75 -6.41
N ASN A 109 5.66 -11.49 -7.72
CA ASN A 109 6.48 -10.41 -8.27
C ASN A 109 5.80 -9.07 -7.98
N ASN A 110 6.31 -8.29 -7.04
CA ASN A 110 5.71 -7.03 -6.63
C ASN A 110 6.39 -5.81 -7.28
N ARG A 111 5.57 -4.82 -7.63
CA ARG A 111 5.98 -3.45 -7.92
C ARG A 111 5.64 -2.59 -6.72
N ILE A 112 6.67 -2.10 -6.03
CA ILE A 112 6.53 -1.29 -4.82
C ILE A 112 7.17 0.08 -5.04
N VAL A 113 6.41 1.14 -4.79
CA VAL A 113 6.85 2.53 -4.92
C VAL A 113 6.61 3.25 -3.59
N GLY A 114 7.66 3.82 -3.02
CA GLY A 114 7.61 4.68 -1.84
C GLY A 114 7.13 6.10 -2.16
N ASN A 115 7.25 7.00 -1.19
CA ASN A 115 6.87 8.40 -1.26
C ASN A 115 8.08 9.32 -0.99
N SER A 116 7.84 10.61 -0.75
CA SER A 116 8.92 11.57 -0.49
C SER A 116 9.49 11.55 0.94
N LYS A 117 9.09 10.59 1.78
CA LYS A 117 9.60 10.42 3.15
C LYS A 117 10.51 9.20 3.21
N ARG A 118 11.23 9.06 4.34
CA ARG A 118 11.97 7.83 4.64
C ARG A 118 11.06 6.61 4.59
N ASN A 119 11.40 5.66 3.73
CA ASN A 119 10.65 4.43 3.55
C ASN A 119 11.51 3.20 3.83
N VAL A 120 10.85 2.16 4.33
CA VAL A 120 11.39 0.81 4.44
C VAL A 120 10.59 -0.08 3.50
N LEU A 121 11.20 -0.45 2.39
CA LEU A 121 10.62 -1.29 1.36
C LEU A 121 11.12 -2.73 1.54
N GLN A 122 10.22 -3.69 1.47
CA GLN A 122 10.57 -5.10 1.47
C GLN A 122 9.86 -5.81 0.33
N GLY A 123 10.63 -6.31 -0.64
CA GLY A 123 10.11 -7.11 -1.75
C GLY A 123 9.55 -8.46 -1.29
N GLN A 124 10.24 -9.10 -0.34
CA GLN A 124 10.04 -10.51 0.04
C GLN A 124 10.51 -11.46 -1.07
N ALA A 125 9.72 -12.48 -1.40
CA ALA A 125 10.08 -13.48 -2.39
C ALA A 125 9.38 -13.16 -3.70
N GLY A 126 10.09 -13.29 -4.82
CA GLY A 126 9.56 -12.88 -6.11
C GLY A 126 10.64 -12.19 -6.90
N ASN A 127 10.29 -11.75 -8.11
CA ASN A 127 11.14 -10.87 -8.92
C ASN A 127 10.59 -9.44 -8.80
N ASP A 128 11.03 -8.74 -7.78
CA ASP A 128 10.43 -7.46 -7.41
C ASP A 128 11.04 -6.26 -8.16
N SER A 129 10.27 -5.18 -8.17
CA SER A 129 10.67 -3.85 -8.61
C SER A 129 10.41 -2.86 -7.49
N LEU A 130 11.46 -2.42 -6.81
CA LEU A 130 11.39 -1.49 -5.68
C LEU A 130 11.88 -0.10 -6.10
N ASN A 131 11.08 0.92 -5.85
CA ASN A 131 11.49 2.33 -5.96
C ASN A 131 11.28 3.03 -4.61
N GLY A 132 12.37 3.51 -3.98
CA GLY A 132 12.36 4.16 -2.67
C GLY A 132 11.60 5.47 -2.64
N GLY A 133 11.75 6.28 -3.69
CA GLY A 133 11.13 7.60 -3.77
C GLY A 133 12.13 8.69 -3.40
N ALA A 134 11.73 9.64 -2.55
CA ALA A 134 12.67 10.62 -2.02
C ALA A 134 12.82 10.42 -0.52
N GLY A 135 13.98 10.80 0.02
CA GLY A 135 14.31 10.55 1.43
C GLY A 135 15.40 9.51 1.55
N ASP A 136 15.80 9.22 2.79
CA ASP A 136 16.82 8.21 3.05
C ASP A 136 16.14 6.85 3.22
N ASP A 137 16.13 6.02 2.18
CA ASP A 137 15.32 4.80 2.17
C ASP A 137 16.10 3.55 2.56
N THR A 138 15.38 2.50 2.98
CA THR A 138 15.93 1.16 3.16
C THR A 138 15.17 0.18 2.29
N LEU A 139 15.84 -0.39 1.29
CA LEU A 139 15.27 -1.35 0.35
C LEU A 139 15.83 -2.74 0.68
N SER A 140 14.96 -3.63 1.11
CA SER A 140 15.23 -5.05 1.34
C SER A 140 14.72 -5.85 0.14
N PHE A 141 15.59 -6.57 -0.54
CA PHE A 141 15.32 -7.17 -1.85
C PHE A 141 15.84 -8.60 -1.95
N GLY A 142 15.15 -9.43 -2.74
CA GLY A 142 15.55 -10.79 -3.04
C GLY A 142 16.65 -10.87 -4.11
N VAL A 143 17.42 -11.96 -4.11
CA VAL A 143 18.54 -12.16 -5.06
C VAL A 143 18.15 -12.16 -6.55
N ILE A 144 16.85 -12.32 -6.87
CA ILE A 144 16.34 -12.37 -8.24
C ILE A 144 15.61 -11.08 -8.67
N ASP A 145 15.59 -10.05 -7.82
CA ASP A 145 14.88 -8.81 -8.09
C ASP A 145 15.46 -8.06 -9.29
N ARG A 146 14.56 -7.49 -10.10
CA ARG A 146 14.91 -7.00 -11.44
C ARG A 146 15.24 -5.52 -11.47
N ARG A 147 14.73 -4.75 -10.52
CA ARG A 147 14.88 -3.30 -10.49
C ARG A 147 14.85 -2.76 -9.07
N LEU A 148 15.95 -2.13 -8.68
CA LEU A 148 16.12 -1.47 -7.40
C LEU A 148 16.54 -0.03 -7.66
N ASP A 149 15.78 0.90 -7.12
CA ASP A 149 15.96 2.31 -7.38
C ASP A 149 15.69 3.08 -6.10
N GLY A 150 16.73 3.41 -5.34
CA GLY A 150 16.59 4.27 -4.15
C GLY A 150 16.15 5.70 -4.47
N SER A 151 16.32 6.13 -5.72
CA SER A 151 15.97 7.47 -6.18
C SER A 151 16.75 8.57 -5.42
N SER A 152 16.12 9.56 -4.78
CA SER A 152 16.85 10.72 -4.24
C SER A 152 16.99 10.67 -2.72
N GLY A 153 18.21 10.76 -2.20
CA GLY A 153 18.50 10.74 -0.77
C GLY A 153 19.67 9.82 -0.47
N THR A 154 19.87 9.45 0.79
CA THR A 154 20.89 8.46 1.17
C THR A 154 20.25 7.12 1.42
N ASP A 155 20.29 6.26 0.41
CA ASP A 155 19.60 4.96 0.45
C ASP A 155 20.50 3.82 0.93
N THR A 156 19.88 2.87 1.63
CA THR A 156 20.47 1.62 2.06
C THR A 156 19.82 0.46 1.33
N LEU A 157 20.61 -0.35 0.63
CA LEU A 157 20.14 -1.54 -0.08
C LEU A 157 20.63 -2.79 0.65
N THR A 158 19.71 -3.67 1.03
CA THR A 158 19.98 -4.92 1.77
C THR A 158 19.42 -6.10 0.99
N VAL A 159 20.24 -7.13 0.79
CA VAL A 159 19.80 -8.38 0.17
C VAL A 159 19.25 -9.35 1.22
N GLU A 160 18.11 -9.96 0.95
CA GLU A 160 17.55 -11.08 1.72
C GLU A 160 18.07 -12.41 1.11
N TYR A 161 18.55 -13.32 1.97
CA TYR A 161 19.11 -14.62 1.58
C TYR A 161 18.14 -15.77 1.88
#